data_AF-A0A947MW85-F1
#
_entry.id   AF-A0A947MW85-F1
#
_cell.length_a   1.000
_cell.length_b   1.000
_cell.length_c   1.000
_cell.angle_alpha   90.00
_cell.angle_beta   90.00
_cell.angle_gamma   90.00
#
_symmetry.space_group_name_H-M   'P 1'
#
loop_
_entity.id
_entity.type
_entity.pdbx_description
1 polymer ?
#
loop_
_entity_poly.entity_id
_entity_poly.type
_entity_poly.pdbx_seq_one_letter_code
_entity_poly.pdbx_strand_id
1 'polypeptide(L)' 'TAEMFLIFHLMRPNVLPLDDLGLIKGISQSYFSGEPVSRAEARDVAEAWSPFRTVGTWYLWRSLDPLPVAY' A
#
# COMPACT_ATOMS: atom_id res chain seq x y z
N THR A 1 2.00 6.37 -11.99
CA THR A 1 0.80 7.24 -12.20
C THR A 1 -0.38 6.51 -12.83
N ALA A 2 -0.21 5.39 -13.54
CA ALA A 2 -1.33 4.56 -14.00
C ALA A 2 -2.03 3.81 -12.86
N GLU A 3 -1.28 3.42 -11.82
CA GLU A 3 -1.75 2.60 -10.70
C GLU A 3 -2.89 3.27 -9.94
N MET A 4 -2.80 4.58 -9.70
CA MET A 4 -3.86 5.35 -9.02
C MET A 4 -5.17 5.35 -9.80
N PHE A 5 -5.09 5.46 -11.13
CA PHE A 5 -6.27 5.38 -12.00
C PHE A 5 -6.88 3.97 -11.96
N LEU A 6 -6.05 2.93 -12.01
CA LEU A 6 -6.50 1.54 -11.89
C LEU A 6 -7.23 1.27 -10.57
N ILE A 7 -6.74 1.85 -9.47
CA ILE A 7 -7.32 1.69 -8.13
C ILE A 7 -8.65 2.43 -8.00
N PHE A 8 -8.67 3.75 -8.26
CA PHE A 8 -9.83 4.58 -7.89
C PHE A 8 -10.89 4.70 -8.98
N HIS A 9 -10.51 4.62 -10.26
CA HIS A 9 -11.47 4.80 -11.37
C HIS A 9 -11.91 3.46 -11.96
N LEU A 10 -11.00 2.50 -12.05
CA LEU A 10 -11.29 1.18 -12.62
C LEU A 10 -11.47 0.08 -11.56
N MET A 11 -11.38 0.42 -10.28
CA MET A 11 -11.64 -0.46 -9.14
C MET A 11 -10.92 -1.82 -9.24
N ARG A 12 -9.69 -1.82 -9.77
CA ARG A 12 -8.91 -3.05 -9.95
C ARG A 12 -8.46 -3.56 -8.58
N PRO A 13 -8.76 -4.82 -8.20
CA PRO A 13 -8.49 -5.34 -6.86
C PRO A 13 -7.03 -5.72 -6.61
N ASN A 14 -6.22 -5.88 -7.67
CA ASN A 14 -4.86 -6.40 -7.59
C ASN A 14 -3.80 -5.43 -8.13
N VAL A 15 -3.75 -4.21 -7.59
CA VAL A 15 -2.78 -3.18 -7.98
C VAL A 15 -1.87 -2.86 -6.80
N LEU A 16 -0.58 -2.69 -7.06
CA LEU A 16 0.43 -2.34 -6.06
C LEU A 16 1.24 -1.12 -6.53
N PRO A 17 0.97 0.09 -6.00
CA PRO A 17 1.66 1.30 -6.41
C PRO A 17 3.01 1.45 -5.68
N LEU A 18 4.04 0.71 -6.11
CA LEU A 18 5.37 0.69 -5.47
C LEU A 18 6.11 2.05 -5.46
N ASP A 19 5.65 3.02 -6.24
CA ASP A 19 6.20 4.37 -6.29
C ASP A 19 5.53 5.32 -5.30
N ASP A 20 4.50 4.85 -4.58
CA ASP A 20 3.79 5.64 -3.59
C ASP A 20 4.57 5.69 -2.26
N LEU A 21 4.99 6.90 -1.87
CA LEU A 21 5.74 7.10 -0.63
C LEU A 21 4.91 6.76 0.62
N GLY A 22 3.58 6.92 0.55
CA GLY A 22 2.67 6.52 1.63
C GLY A 22 2.68 5.01 1.85
N LEU A 23 2.58 4.23 0.78
CA LEU A 23 2.66 2.78 0.82
C LEU A 23 4.00 2.31 1.37
N ILE A 24 5.12 2.83 0.85
CA ILE A 24 6.46 2.45 1.33
C ILE A 24 6.63 2.79 2.82
N LYS A 25 6.15 3.95 3.25
CA LYS A 25 6.14 4.34 4.68
C LYS A 25 5.25 3.41 5.52
N GLY A 26 4.08 3.03 5.01
CA GLY A 26 3.17 2.11 5.70
C GLY A 26 3.77 0.72 5.88
N ILE A 27 4.43 0.20 4.84
CA ILE A 27 5.16 -1.07 4.88
C ILE A 27 6.31 -0.99 5.89
N SER A 28 7.12 0.07 5.81
CA SER A 28 8.22 0.33 6.74
C SER A 28 7.76 0.29 8.20
N GLN A 29 6.71 1.03 8.54
CA GLN A 29 6.19 1.07 9.92
C GLN A 29 5.57 -0.26 10.37
N SER A 30 4.88 -0.97 9.48
CA SER A 30 4.11 -2.17 9.85
C SER A 30 4.92 -3.46 9.87
N TYR A 31 5.94 -3.57 9.00
CA TYR A 31 6.70 -4.81 8.78
C TYR A 31 8.20 -4.69 9.10
N PHE A 32 8.75 -3.47 9.13
CA PHE A 32 10.19 -3.22 9.28
C PHE A 32 10.52 -2.28 10.45
N SER A 33 9.59 -2.08 11.40
CA SER A 33 9.80 -1.23 12.58
C SER A 33 10.24 0.21 12.27
N GLY A 34 9.88 0.73 11.10
CA GLY A 34 10.23 2.07 10.65
C GLY A 34 11.57 2.18 9.90
N GLU A 35 12.27 1.06 9.67
CA GLU A 35 13.51 1.06 8.86
C GLU A 35 13.21 1.35 7.37
N PRO A 36 14.16 1.91 6.62
CA PRO A 36 14.01 2.14 5.19
C PRO A 36 13.72 0.83 4.44
N VAL A 37 12.73 0.87 3.55
CA VAL A 37 12.31 -0.31 2.75
C VAL A 37 12.58 -0.06 1.28
N SER A 38 13.21 -1.01 0.62
CA SER A 38 13.43 -0.99 -0.83
C SER A 38 12.17 -1.42 -1.59
N ARG A 39 12.11 -1.08 -2.88
CA ARG A 39 11.02 -1.52 -3.77
C ARG A 39 10.91 -3.05 -3.89
N ALA A 40 12.03 -3.76 -3.76
CA ALA A 40 12.07 -5.22 -3.84
C ALA A 40 11.42 -5.83 -2.59
N GLU A 41 11.85 -5.40 -1.40
CA GLU A 41 11.28 -5.85 -0.13
C GLU A 41 9.78 -5.53 -0.02
N ALA A 42 9.37 -4.32 -0.45
CA ALA A 42 7.96 -3.95 -0.50
C ALA A 42 7.14 -4.85 -1.41
N ARG A 43 7.71 -5.29 -2.55
CA ARG A 43 7.07 -6.24 -3.47
C ARG A 43 6.93 -7.62 -2.85
N ASP A 44 7.96 -8.09 -2.16
CA ASP A 44 7.96 -9.42 -1.52
C ASP A 44 6.90 -9.49 -0.41
N VAL A 45 6.79 -8.45 0.42
CA VAL A 45 5.73 -8.34 1.43
C VAL A 45 4.34 -8.35 0.78
N ALA A 46 4.17 -7.62 -0.32
CA ALA A 46 2.89 -7.49 -1.01
C ALA A 46 2.47 -8.75 -1.79
N GLU A 47 3.34 -9.75 -1.93
CA GLU A 47 2.97 -11.02 -2.57
C GLU A 47 1.93 -11.78 -1.74
N ALA A 48 2.04 -11.71 -0.42
CA ALA A 48 1.07 -12.29 0.51
C ALA A 48 -0.34 -11.68 0.40
N TRP A 49 -0.47 -10.49 -0.19
CA TRP A 49 -1.76 -9.81 -0.36
C TRP A 49 -2.45 -10.19 -1.67
N SER A 50 -1.81 -10.97 -2.54
CA SER A 50 -2.44 -11.45 -3.77
C SER A 50 -3.66 -12.34 -3.45
N PRO A 51 -4.80 -12.20 -4.16
CA PRO A 51 -5.05 -11.35 -5.33
C PRO A 51 -5.63 -9.95 -5.00
N PHE A 52 -5.56 -9.49 -3.75
CA PHE A 52 -6.20 -8.27 -3.25
C PHE A 52 -5.18 -7.20 -2.81
N ARG A 53 -4.10 -7.00 -3.57
CA ARG A 53 -3.03 -6.02 -3.23
C ARG A 53 -3.56 -4.58 -3.07
N THR A 54 -4.62 -4.22 -3.79
CA THR A 54 -5.26 -2.90 -3.64
C THR A 54 -5.85 -2.70 -2.25
N VAL A 55 -6.41 -3.76 -1.65
CA VAL A 55 -6.97 -3.72 -0.29
C VAL A 55 -5.85 -3.55 0.74
N GLY A 56 -4.77 -4.33 0.64
CA GLY A 56 -3.60 -4.16 1.52
C GLY A 56 -3.01 -2.75 1.45
N THR A 57 -2.88 -2.22 0.23
CA THR A 57 -2.45 -0.83 0.00
C THR A 57 -3.37 0.18 0.70
N TRP A 58 -4.69 0.02 0.58
CA TRP A 58 -5.66 0.92 1.21
C TRP A 58 -5.55 0.91 2.74
N TYR A 59 -5.41 -0.28 3.36
CA TYR A 59 -5.24 -0.38 4.81
C TYR A 59 -3.96 0.31 5.30
N LEU A 60 -2.86 0.21 4.56
CA LEU A 60 -1.61 0.86 4.93
C LEU A 60 -1.67 2.38 4.79
N TRP A 61 -2.41 2.91 3.82
CA TRP A 61 -2.68 4.35 3.79
C TRP A 61 -3.47 4.79 5.02
N ARG A 62 -4.53 4.03 5.37
CA ARG A 62 -5.35 4.34 6.55
C ARG A 62 -4.60 4.21 7.86
N SER A 63 -3.61 3.32 7.97
CA SER A 63 -2.80 3.18 9.19
C SER A 63 -1.86 4.37 9.43
N LEU A 64 -1.56 5.16 8.39
CA LEU A 64 -0.75 6.37 8.50
C LEU A 64 -1.57 7.62 8.84
N ASP A 65 -2.89 7.57 8.64
CA ASP A 65 -3.76 8.69 8.94
C ASP A 65 -3.99 8.80 10.46
N PRO A 66 -3.68 9.96 11.08
CA PRO A 66 -3.81 10.14 12.52
C PRO A 66 -5.27 10.27 12.98
N LEU A 67 -6.21 10.44 12.06
CA LEU A 67 -7.61 10.67 12.35
C LEU A 67 -8.48 9.51 11.80
N PRO A 68 -9.40 8.99 12.62
CA PRO A 68 -10.42 8.08 12.11
C PRO A 68 -11.26 8.82 11.06
N VAL A 69 -11.39 8.24 9.87
CA VAL A 69 -12.33 8.72 8.85
C VAL A 69 -13.69 8.17 9.24
N ALA A 70 -14.63 9.07 9.50
CA ALA A 70 -16.04 8.72 9.62
C ALA A 70 -16.58 8.44 8.23
N TYR A 71 -17.23 7.28 8.06
CA TYR A 71 -17.86 6.85 6.81
C TYR A 71 -19.37 7.10 6.87
#